data_AF-A0A7C4H3N6-F1
#
_entry.id   AF-A0A7C4H3N6-F1
#
_cell.length_a   1.000
_cell.length_b   1.000
_cell.length_c   1.000
_cell.angle_alpha   90.00
_cell.angle_beta   90.00
_cell.angle_gamma   90.00
#
_symmetry.space_group_name_H-M   'P 1'
#
loop_
_entity.id
_entity.type
_entity.pdbx_description
1 polymer ?
#
loop_
_entity_poly.entity_id
_entity_poly.type
_entity_poly.pdbx_seq_one_letter_code
_entity_poly.pdbx_strand_id
1 'polypeptide(L)'
;MSKEEAGEVVRAGERYEHKKVIVEIVEVLPYFDPIGRRMLSIAYRIIDGKRVSPVAHWWQSASEDPRKYVEQIVENYLTIIKNMGI
;
A
#
# COMPACT_ATOMS: atom_id res chain seq x y z
N MET A 1 -8.08 14.45 -25.82
CA MET A 1 -7.33 13.78 -24.74
C MET A 1 -8.18 12.59 -24.29
N SER A 2 -7.76 11.37 -24.63
CA SER A 2 -8.41 10.14 -24.17
C SER A 2 -8.25 10.02 -22.64
N LYS A 3 -9.25 9.46 -21.96
CA LYS A 3 -9.36 9.36 -20.49
C LYS A 3 -8.33 8.40 -19.84
N GLU A 4 -7.27 8.03 -20.55
CA GLU A 4 -6.37 6.92 -20.19
C GLU A 4 -5.07 7.34 -19.47
N GLU A 5 -4.79 8.63 -19.30
CA GLU A 5 -3.51 9.09 -18.73
C GLU A 5 -3.67 9.92 -17.43
N ALA A 6 -4.72 9.67 -16.65
CA ALA A 6 -4.64 9.98 -15.22
C ALA A 6 -3.77 8.88 -14.58
N GLY A 7 -2.45 9.08 -14.61
CA GLY A 7 -1.47 8.11 -14.10
C GLY A 7 -1.86 7.63 -12.71
N GLU A 8 -1.89 6.32 -12.53
CA GLU A 8 -2.17 5.70 -11.23
C GLU A 8 -1.20 6.29 -10.18
N VAL A 9 -1.75 6.75 -9.06
CA VAL A 9 -0.98 7.38 -7.96
C VAL A 9 -0.07 6.39 -7.24
N VAL A 10 -0.17 5.10 -7.56
CA VAL A 10 0.58 3.99 -6.99
C VAL A 10 0.97 3.03 -8.11
N ARG A 11 2.19 2.52 -8.09
CA ARG A 11 2.67 1.51 -9.06
C ARG A 11 3.32 0.33 -8.39
N ALA A 12 3.26 -0.83 -9.04
CA ALA A 12 4.01 -2.02 -8.61
C ALA A 12 5.51 -1.72 -8.61
N GLY A 13 6.22 -2.22 -7.60
CA GLY A 13 7.64 -1.97 -7.38
C GLY A 13 7.95 -0.67 -6.64
N GLU A 14 6.97 0.22 -6.43
CA GLU A 14 7.18 1.40 -5.59
C GLU A 14 7.47 1.01 -4.14
N ARG A 15 8.29 1.83 -3.50
CA ARG A 15 8.71 1.64 -2.11
C ARG A 15 8.49 2.91 -1.33
N TYR A 16 7.84 2.76 -0.18
CA TYR A 16 7.56 3.85 0.73
C TYR A 16 8.24 3.53 2.07
N GLU A 17 9.07 4.45 2.57
CA GLU A 17 9.74 4.29 3.85
C GLU A 17 9.07 5.16 4.90
N HIS A 18 8.75 4.56 6.05
CA HIS A 18 8.27 5.27 7.24
C HIS A 18 8.91 4.65 8.48
N LYS A 19 9.50 5.47 9.35
CA LYS A 19 10.18 5.01 10.59
C LYS A 19 11.18 3.85 10.36
N LYS A 20 11.93 3.89 9.25
CA LYS A 20 12.90 2.85 8.81
C LYS A 20 12.28 1.51 8.40
N VAL A 21 10.96 1.43 8.32
CA VAL A 21 10.21 0.30 7.80
C VAL A 21 9.79 0.63 6.37
N ILE A 22 10.05 -0.30 5.44
CA ILE A 22 9.68 -0.13 4.04
C ILE A 22 8.38 -0.89 3.77
N VAL A 23 7.43 -0.22 3.11
CA VAL A 23 6.28 -0.84 2.46
C VAL A 23 6.58 -0.91 0.96
N GLU A 24 6.73 -2.12 0.45
CA GLU A 24 6.95 -2.39 -0.97
C GLU A 24 5.63 -2.80 -1.63
N ILE A 25 5.26 -2.10 -2.69
CA ILE A 25 4.09 -2.43 -3.50
C ILE A 25 4.44 -3.59 -4.43
N VAL A 26 3.70 -4.68 -4.34
CA VAL A 26 3.93 -5.90 -5.12
C VAL A 26 3.07 -5.93 -6.38
N GLU A 27 1.82 -5.51 -6.26
CA GLU A 27 0.85 -5.53 -7.35
C GLU A 27 -0.19 -4.42 -7.14
N VAL A 28 -0.67 -3.85 -8.24
CA VAL A 28 -1.76 -2.86 -8.24
C VAL A 28 -2.81 -3.34 -9.24
N LEU A 29 -4.00 -3.68 -8.74
CA LEU A 29 -5.12 -4.15 -9.55
C LEU A 29 -6.22 -3.09 -9.58
N PRO A 30 -6.48 -2.45 -10.73
CA PRO A 30 -7.59 -1.53 -10.87
C PRO A 30 -8.92 -2.29 -10.96
N TYR A 31 -9.95 -1.75 -10.34
CA TYR A 31 -11.33 -2.25 -10.45
C TYR A 31 -12.33 -1.10 -10.35
N PHE A 32 -13.59 -1.38 -10.66
CA PHE A 32 -14.69 -0.44 -10.45
C PHE A 32 -15.57 -0.94 -9.32
N ASP A 33 -15.94 -0.04 -8.40
CA ASP A 33 -16.91 -0.35 -7.36
C ASP A 33 -18.35 -0.43 -7.94
N PRO A 34 -19.36 -0.86 -7.15
CA PRO A 34 -20.74 -1.00 -7.65
C PRO A 34 -21.39 0.30 -8.15
N ILE A 35 -20.86 1.47 -7.82
CA ILE A 35 -21.36 2.78 -8.29
C ILE A 35 -20.45 3.39 -9.38
N GLY A 36 -19.51 2.61 -9.92
CA GLY A 36 -18.67 2.97 -11.06
C GLY A 36 -17.45 3.83 -10.72
N ARG A 37 -17.05 3.94 -9.44
CA ARG A 37 -15.82 4.65 -9.07
C ARG A 37 -14.61 3.76 -9.34
N ARG A 38 -13.53 4.33 -9.90
CA ARG A 38 -12.26 3.63 -10.11
C ARG A 38 -11.53 3.46 -8.78
N MET A 39 -11.28 2.22 -8.41
CA MET A 39 -10.62 1.81 -7.18
C MET A 39 -9.34 1.04 -7.51
N LEU A 40 -8.45 0.94 -6.53
CA LEU A 40 -7.24 0.14 -6.60
C LEU A 40 -7.25 -0.89 -5.46
N SER A 41 -6.96 -2.15 -5.79
CA SER A 41 -6.54 -3.15 -4.82
C SER A 41 -5.01 -3.23 -4.87
N ILE A 42 -4.36 -2.93 -3.75
CA ILE A 42 -2.91 -2.76 -3.68
C ILE A 42 -2.36 -3.88 -2.81
N ALA A 43 -1.57 -4.77 -3.43
CA ALA A 43 -0.82 -5.80 -2.74
C ALA A 43 0.52 -5.23 -2.26
N TYR A 44 0.88 -5.46 -1.01
CA TYR A 44 2.11 -4.94 -0.42
C TYR A 44 2.78 -5.96 0.50
N ARG A 45 4.06 -5.73 0.79
CA ARG A 45 4.79 -6.41 1.87
C ARG A 45 5.59 -5.39 2.69
N ILE A 46 5.82 -5.72 3.95
CA ILE A 46 6.65 -4.95 4.87
C ILE A 46 8.07 -5.51 4.85
N ILE A 47 9.06 -4.64 4.74
CA ILE A 47 10.49 -4.96 4.86
C ILE A 47 11.03 -4.17 6.05
N ASP A 48 11.52 -4.88 7.05
CA ASP A 48 12.09 -4.33 8.29
C ASP A 48 13.45 -4.97 8.53
N GLY A 49 14.51 -4.27 8.11
CA GLY A 49 15.87 -4.82 8.09
C GLY A 49 15.97 -6.08 7.21
N LYS A 50 16.21 -7.23 7.85
CA LYS A 50 16.31 -8.55 7.17
C LYS A 50 14.97 -9.28 7.10
N ARG A 51 13.93 -8.79 7.79
CA ARG A 51 12.61 -9.42 7.80
C ARG A 51 11.80 -8.92 6.61
N VAL A 52 11.16 -9.86 5.94
CA VAL A 52 10.16 -9.58 4.90
C VAL A 52 8.85 -10.25 5.32
N SER A 53 7.76 -9.48 5.38
CA SER A 53 6.45 -10.03 5.72
C SER A 53 5.84 -10.82 4.55
N PRO A 54 4.83 -11.66 4.81
CA PRO A 54 3.89 -12.09 3.79
C PRO A 54 3.20 -10.90 3.10
N VAL A 55 2.63 -11.16 1.93
CA VAL A 55 1.86 -10.15 1.19
C VAL A 55 0.49 -9.94 1.84
N ALA A 56 0.09 -8.68 1.95
CA ALA A 56 -1.22 -8.25 2.40
C ALA A 56 -1.81 -7.24 1.39
N HIS A 57 -3.08 -6.87 1.57
CA HIS A 57 -3.78 -5.98 0.66
C HIS A 57 -4.45 -4.83 1.41
N TRP A 58 -4.51 -3.66 0.76
CA TRP A 58 -5.49 -2.63 1.09
C TRP A 58 -6.22 -2.17 -0.18
N TRP A 59 -7.30 -1.41 0.00
CA TRP A 59 -8.11 -0.85 -1.07
C TRP A 59 -8.26 0.66 -0.89
N GLN A 60 -8.16 1.41 -1.99
CA GLN A 60 -8.30 2.86 -1.99
C GLN A 60 -8.89 3.37 -3.31
N SER A 61 -9.33 4.62 -3.35
CA SER A 61 -9.70 5.27 -4.62
C SER A 61 -8.46 5.45 -5.50
N ALA A 62 -8.62 5.35 -6.82
CA ALA A 62 -7.52 5.56 -7.76
C ALA A 62 -6.96 7.00 -7.78
N SER A 63 -7.62 7.95 -7.11
CA SER A 63 -7.16 9.34 -6.96
C SER A 63 -6.62 9.67 -5.56
N GLU A 64 -6.55 8.70 -4.67
CA GLU A 64 -6.22 8.90 -3.26
C GLU A 64 -4.71 8.78 -2.99
N ASP A 65 -4.17 9.63 -2.11
CA ASP A 65 -2.75 9.56 -1.72
C ASP A 65 -2.51 8.27 -0.90
N PRO A 66 -1.61 7.37 -1.34
CA PRO A 66 -1.29 6.13 -0.62
C PRO A 66 -0.58 6.36 0.73
N ARG A 67 0.08 7.51 0.94
CA ARG A 67 0.97 7.72 2.10
C ARG A 67 0.28 7.52 3.44
N LYS A 68 -0.98 7.96 3.57
CA LYS A 68 -1.75 7.77 4.81
C LYS A 68 -1.97 6.28 5.15
N TYR A 69 -2.13 5.44 4.13
CA TYR A 69 -2.29 4.00 4.32
C TYR A 69 -0.95 3.37 4.70
N VAL A 70 0.12 3.75 4.03
CA VAL A 70 1.49 3.31 4.36
C VAL A 70 1.83 3.64 5.81
N GLU A 71 1.62 4.88 6.23
CA GLU A 71 1.86 5.33 7.61
C GLU A 71 1.08 4.46 8.59
N GLN A 72 -0.23 4.29 8.39
CA GLN A 72 -1.08 3.47 9.25
C GLN A 72 -0.64 2.00 9.30
N ILE A 73 -0.23 1.42 8.17
CA ILE A 73 0.29 0.05 8.07
C ILE A 73 1.54 -0.10 8.94
N VAL A 74 2.48 0.83 8.84
CA VAL A 74 3.71 0.80 9.62
C VAL A 74 3.44 1.01 11.11
N GLU A 75 2.57 1.95 11.49
CA GLU A 75 2.20 2.14 12.90
C GLU A 75 1.54 0.89 13.50
N ASN A 76 0.65 0.24 12.75
CA ASN A 76 0.00 -1.00 13.17
C ASN A 76 1.02 -2.13 13.34
N TYR A 77 1.93 -2.29 12.38
CA TYR A 77 3.02 -3.26 12.46
C TYR A 77 3.88 -3.05 13.71
N LEU A 78 4.39 -1.84 13.92
CA LEU A 78 5.24 -1.51 15.07
C LEU A 78 4.51 -1.72 16.41
N THR A 79 3.21 -1.42 16.46
CA THR A 79 2.38 -1.68 17.64
C THR A 79 2.29 -3.18 17.94
N ILE A 80 2.08 -4.01 16.92
CA ILE A 80 2.03 -5.47 17.07
C ILE A 80 3.37 -6.00 17.56
N ILE A 81 4.48 -5.58 16.94
CA ILE A 81 5.84 -6.00 17.33
C ILE A 81 6.14 -5.67 18.79
N LYS A 82 5.89 -4.42 19.17
CA LYS A 82 6.04 -3.96 20.56
C LYS A 82 5.22 -4.81 21.53
N ASN A 83 3.96 -5.10 21.20
CA ASN A 83 3.07 -5.87 22.06
C ASN A 83 3.45 -7.34 22.16
N MET A 84 4.09 -7.90 21.12
CA MET A 84 4.59 -9.28 21.11
C MET A 84 5.96 -9.42 21.79
N GLY A 85 6.61 -8.31 22.16
CA GLY A 85 7.94 -8.32 22.80
C GLY A 85 9.07 -8.79 21.88
N ILE A 86 8.91 -8.57 20.58
CA ILE A 86 9.90 -8.93 19.53
C ILE A 86 10.69 -7.69 19.13
#